data_AF-A0A924UTZ3-F1
#
_entry.id   AF-A0A924UTZ3-F1
#
_cell.length_a   1.000
_cell.length_b   1.000
_cell.length_c   1.000
_cell.angle_alpha   90.00
_cell.angle_beta   90.00
_cell.angle_gamma   90.00
#
_symmetry.space_group_name_H-M   'P 1'
#
loop_
_entity.id
_entity.type
_entity.pdbx_description
1 polymer ?
#
loop_
_entity_poly.entity_id
_entity_poly.type
_entity_poly.pdbx_seq_one_letter_code
_entity_poly.pdbx_strand_id
1 'polypeptide(L)'
;IIVEGESGYLVPLESVSRTDFNPAYPEAFQKTFAAKINILLDNEALATQMGKSGRERVLKIFSWESIAKTTYDYYQKVIDGFVKEKA
;
A
#
# COMPACT_ATOMS: atom_id res chain seq x y z
N ILE A 1 0.30 1.68 -0.33
CA ILE A 1 0.47 2.99 0.34
C ILE A 1 1.29 2.82 1.62
N ILE A 2 0.90 1.90 2.50
CA ILE A 2 1.58 1.63 3.76
C ILE A 2 2.97 1.02 3.53
N VAL A 3 3.97 1.50 4.26
CA VAL A 3 5.29 0.90 4.45
C VAL A 3 5.45 0.62 5.96
N GLU A 4 5.73 -0.64 6.30
CA GLU A 4 5.83 -1.11 7.69
C GLU A 4 6.80 -0.24 8.51
N GLY A 5 6.32 0.31 9.61
CA GLY A 5 7.10 1.12 10.55
C GLY A 5 7.46 2.53 10.07
N GLU A 6 7.20 2.87 8.81
CA GLU A 6 7.48 4.20 8.25
C GLU A 6 6.20 5.03 8.12
N SER A 7 5.20 4.48 7.43
CA SER A 7 3.95 5.18 7.13
C SER A 7 2.73 4.49 7.73
N GLY A 8 2.95 3.51 8.61
CA GLY A 8 1.92 2.71 9.27
C GLY A 8 2.42 1.31 9.63
N TYR A 9 1.52 0.50 10.19
CA TYR A 9 1.77 -0.90 10.50
C TYR A 9 0.83 -1.81 9.69
N LEU A 10 1.39 -2.89 9.17
CA LEU A 10 0.69 -3.98 8.55
C LEU A 10 0.24 -4.96 9.64
N VAL A 11 -1.03 -5.37 9.54
CA VAL A 11 -1.59 -6.41 10.39
C VAL A 11 -1.84 -7.62 9.50
N PRO A 12 -1.12 -8.74 9.70
CA PRO A 12 -1.31 -9.93 8.90
C PRO A 12 -2.76 -10.43 9.02
N LEU A 13 -3.39 -10.68 7.88
CA LEU A 13 -4.71 -11.30 7.80
C LEU A 13 -4.57 -12.64 7.11
N GLU A 14 -4.74 -13.72 7.88
CA GLU A 14 -4.95 -15.04 7.33
C GLU A 14 -6.46 -15.25 7.16
N SER A 15 -6.90 -15.40 5.91
CA SER A 15 -8.30 -15.60 5.56
C SER A 15 -8.73 -17.05 5.75
N VAL A 16 -9.98 -17.30 6.12
CA VAL A 16 -10.57 -18.66 6.19
C VAL A 16 -10.40 -19.42 4.88
N SER A 17 -10.60 -18.75 3.74
CA SER A 17 -10.37 -19.34 2.41
C SER A 17 -10.15 -18.28 1.34
N ARG A 18 -9.90 -18.69 0.09
CA ARG A 18 -9.79 -17.77 -1.06
C ARG A 18 -11.07 -16.97 -1.34
N THR A 19 -12.22 -17.45 -0.89
CA THR A 19 -13.53 -16.83 -1.12
C THR A 19 -14.17 -16.31 0.16
N ASP A 20 -13.56 -16.57 1.31
CA ASP A 20 -13.99 -16.08 2.63
C ASP A 20 -12.83 -15.31 3.28
N PHE A 21 -12.94 -13.99 3.23
CA PHE A 21 -11.92 -13.07 3.71
C PHE A 21 -12.02 -12.76 5.22
N ASN A 22 -12.91 -13.44 5.95
CA ASN A 22 -12.89 -13.35 7.40
C ASN A 22 -11.58 -13.89 7.97
N PRO A 23 -11.08 -13.36 9.10
CA PRO A 23 -9.87 -13.90 9.73
C PRO A 23 -10.10 -15.35 10.15
N ALA A 24 -9.22 -16.26 9.73
CA ALA A 24 -9.18 -17.65 10.21
C ALA A 24 -9.01 -17.72 11.74
N TYR A 25 -8.33 -16.71 12.32
CA TYR A 25 -8.12 -16.57 13.76
C TYR A 25 -8.60 -15.19 14.25
N PRO A 26 -9.92 -14.99 14.47
CA PRO A 26 -10.50 -13.68 14.78
C PRO A 26 -9.90 -13.01 16.01
N GLU A 27 -9.76 -13.73 17.13
CA GLU A 27 -9.22 -13.15 18.36
C GLU A 27 -7.75 -12.71 18.21
N ALA A 28 -6.93 -13.52 17.54
CA ALA A 28 -5.52 -13.21 17.33
C ALA A 28 -5.35 -11.98 16.44
N PHE A 29 -6.17 -11.90 15.38
CA PHE A 29 -6.22 -10.73 14.51
C PHE A 29 -6.64 -9.47 15.28
N GLN A 30 -7.73 -9.54 16.05
CA GLN A 30 -8.23 -8.41 16.85
C GLN A 30 -7.20 -7.92 17.87
N LYS A 31 -6.54 -8.84 18.60
CA LYS A 31 -5.49 -8.50 19.56
C LYS A 31 -4.30 -7.82 18.89
N THR A 32 -3.86 -8.34 17.74
CA THR A 32 -2.73 -7.77 16.98
C THR A 32 -3.08 -6.39 16.42
N PHE A 33 -4.29 -6.25 15.88
CA PHE A 33 -4.79 -4.98 15.36
C PHE A 33 -4.86 -3.92 16.45
N ALA A 34 -5.47 -4.24 17.60
CA ALA A 34 -5.55 -3.34 18.75
C ALA A 34 -4.15 -2.95 19.26
N ALA A 35 -3.22 -3.90 19.35
CA ALA A 35 -1.86 -3.61 19.78
C ALA A 35 -1.15 -2.59 18.87
N LYS A 36 -1.30 -2.71 17.54
CA LYS A 36 -0.72 -1.73 16.59
C LYS A 36 -1.37 -0.36 16.68
N ILE A 37 -2.68 -0.28 16.90
CA ILE A 37 -3.38 0.98 17.14
C ILE A 37 -2.88 1.65 18.41
N ASN A 38 -2.77 0.89 19.52
CA ASN A 38 -2.36 1.45 20.81
C ASN A 38 -0.97 2.07 20.74
N ILE A 39 -0.02 1.49 20.00
CA ILE A 39 1.31 2.10 19.77
C ILE A 39 1.19 3.53 19.23
N LEU A 40 0.24 3.80 18.33
CA LEU A 40 0.03 5.12 17.75
C LEU A 40 -0.74 6.06 18.70
N LEU A 41 -1.74 5.53 19.42
CA LEU A 41 -2.49 6.31 20.40
C LEU A 41 -1.63 6.74 21.59
N ASP A 42 -0.69 5.88 22.01
CA ASP A 42 0.25 6.15 23.10
C ASP A 42 1.40 7.08 22.66
N ASN A 43 1.56 7.35 21.36
CA ASN A 43 2.65 8.18 20.83
C ASN A 43 2.18 9.07 19.65
N GLU A 44 1.67 10.26 19.99
CA GLU A 44 1.18 11.25 19.04
C GLU A 44 2.26 11.72 18.03
N ALA A 45 3.52 11.84 18.48
CA ALA A 45 4.62 12.26 17.62
C ALA A 45 4.88 11.24 16.51
N LEU A 46 4.90 9.95 16.87
CA LEU A 46 5.02 8.85 15.92
C LEU A 46 3.83 8.82 14.96
N ALA A 47 2.59 8.93 15.47
CA ALA A 47 1.39 8.96 14.65
C ALA A 47 1.42 10.10 13.62
N THR A 48 1.83 11.29 14.05
CA THR A 48 1.99 12.46 13.18
C THR A 48 3.06 12.24 12.11
N GLN A 49 4.21 11.68 12.50
CA GLN A 49 5.30 11.37 11.58
C GLN A 49 4.86 10.36 10.52
N MET A 50 4.23 9.25 10.93
CA MET A 50 3.73 8.23 10.01
C MET A 50 2.67 8.79 9.06
N GLY A 51 1.77 9.64 9.55
CA GLY A 51 0.76 10.33 8.73
C GLY A 51 1.39 11.23 7.65
N LYS A 52 2.45 11.97 8.00
CA LYS A 52 3.20 12.80 7.04
C LYS A 52 3.90 11.94 5.98
N SER A 53 4.64 10.91 6.39
CA SER A 53 5.29 9.97 5.45
C SER A 53 4.27 9.32 4.51
N GLY A 54 3.12 8.88 5.04
CA GLY A 54 2.04 8.31 4.26
C GLY A 54 1.51 9.27 3.19
N ARG A 55 1.28 10.54 3.57
CA ARG A 55 0.84 11.58 2.63
C ARG A 55 1.88 11.84 1.54
N GLU A 56 3.14 12.03 1.91
CA GLU A 56 4.23 12.27 0.95
C GLU A 56 4.34 11.13 -0.06
N ARG A 57 4.23 9.89 0.40
CA ARG A 57 4.26 8.70 -0.45
C ARG A 57 3.08 8.64 -1.42
N VAL A 58 1.87 8.98 -0.95
CA VAL A 58 0.68 9.06 -1.82
C VAL A 58 0.90 10.07 -2.94
N LEU A 59 1.35 11.28 -2.60
CA LEU A 59 1.59 12.33 -3.59
C LEU A 59 2.69 11.96 -4.59
N LYS A 60 3.75 11.29 -4.13
CA LYS A 60 4.86 10.89 -4.99
C LYS A 60 4.52 9.76 -5.96
N ILE A 61 3.79 8.74 -5.50
CA ILE A 61 3.63 7.49 -6.26
C ILE A 61 2.23 7.33 -6.84
N PHE A 62 1.22 7.78 -6.11
CA PHE A 62 -0.19 7.49 -6.39
C PHE A 62 -0.97 8.74 -6.83
N SER A 63 -0.29 9.84 -7.19
CA SER A 63 -0.94 11.02 -7.74
C SER A 63 -1.36 10.80 -9.20
N TRP A 64 -2.36 11.56 -9.65
CA TRP A 64 -2.78 11.56 -11.05
C TRP A 64 -1.63 11.87 -12.00
N GLU A 65 -0.78 12.83 -11.65
CA GLU A 65 0.41 13.18 -12.44
C GLU A 65 1.37 12.00 -12.54
N SER A 66 1.73 11.35 -11.43
CA SER A 66 2.62 10.19 -11.42
C SER A 66 2.05 9.01 -12.21
N ILE A 67 0.75 8.76 -12.10
CA ILE A 67 0.07 7.68 -12.82
C ILE A 67 -0.01 7.99 -14.32
N ALA A 68 -0.34 9.22 -14.70
CA ALA A 68 -0.39 9.65 -16.10
C ALA A 68 0.99 9.53 -16.75
N LYS A 69 2.04 10.00 -16.07
CA LYS A 69 3.43 9.85 -16.54
C LYS A 69 3.82 8.38 -16.71
N THR A 70 3.53 7.54 -15.70
CA THR A 70 3.83 6.10 -15.77
C THR A 70 3.12 5.43 -16.94
N THR A 71 1.85 5.77 -17.16
CA THR A 71 1.05 5.26 -18.27
C THR A 71 1.63 5.71 -19.61
N TYR A 72 1.96 6.99 -19.74
CA TYR A 72 2.58 7.54 -20.95
C TYR A 72 3.92 6.86 -21.27
N ASP A 73 4.83 6.77 -20.29
CA ASP A 73 6.14 6.13 -20.44
C ASP A 73 5.98 4.66 -20.87
N TYR A 74 4.96 3.96 -20.34
CA TYR A 74 4.64 2.60 -20.73
C TYR A 74 4.21 2.51 -22.20
N TYR A 75 3.31 3.38 -22.65
CA TYR A 75 2.91 3.41 -24.07
C TYR A 75 4.10 3.73 -24.98
N GLN A 76 4.94 4.69 -24.61
CA GLN A 76 6.13 5.03 -25.38
C GLN A 76 7.05 3.82 -25.52
N LYS A 77 7.31 3.10 -24.43
CA LYS A 77 8.10 1.87 -24.44
C LYS A 77 7.52 0.78 -25.37
N VAL A 78 6.21 0.61 -25.36
CA VAL A 78 5.53 -0.37 -26.24
C VAL A 78 5.67 0.03 -27.71
N ILE A 79 5.52 1.31 -28.03
CA ILE A 79 5.68 1.85 -29.38
C ILE A 79 7.12 1.70 -29.86
N ASP A 80 8.10 2.06 -29.04
CA ASP A 80 9.52 1.98 -29.38
C ASP A 80 9.99 0.53 -29.58
N GLY A 81 9.42 -0.40 -28.82
CA GLY A 81 9.69 -1.84 -28.94
C GLY A 81 8.87 -2.56 -30.02
N PHE A 82 7.95 -1.87 -30.69
CA PHE A 82 7.08 -2.49 -31.68
C PHE A 82 7.85 -2.80 -32.97
N VAL A 83 7.94 -4.09 -33.32
CA VAL A 83 8.42 -4.55 -34.61
C VAL A 83 7.23 -5.03 -35.42
N LYS A 84 6.96 -4.38 -36.55
CA LYS A 84 5.88 -4.79 -37.45
C LYS A 84 6.23 -6.14 -38.07
N GLU A 85 5.36 -7.12 -37.87
CA GLU A 85 5.48 -8.43 -38.49
C GLU A 85 5.45 -8.26 -40.02
N LYS A 86 6.48 -8.78 -40.71
CA LYS A 86 6.53 -8.79 -42.17
C LYS A 86 5.72 -9.99 -42.67
N ALA A 87 4.56 -9.72 -43.26
CA ALA A 87 3.80 -10.68 -44.05
C ALA A 87 4.54 -11.05 -45.34
#